data_AF-A0A521Z0Y9-F1
#
_entry.id   AF-A0A521Z0Y9-F1
#
_cell.length_a   1.000
_cell.length_b   1.000
_cell.length_c   1.000
_cell.angle_alpha   90.00
_cell.angle_beta   90.00
_cell.angle_gamma   90.00
#
_symmetry.space_group_name_H-M   'P 1'
#
loop_
_entity.id
_entity.type
_entity.pdbx_description
1 polymer ?
#
loop_
_entity_poly.entity_id
_entity_poly.type
_entity_poly.pdbx_seq_one_letter_code
_entity_poly.pdbx_strand_id
1 'polypeptide(L)'
;MDRGRHRGRHRAGSRDPARAQVSAGLLHSAQNLLASLLALARTRLELFSTELQEELTRLIFTVIGAVVVLVLAALGVAFAALALIIAAGEQYRSILAASVALVLIALAGAAWWSLRGLGREKPRPLSATLAELERDRDALSP
;
A
#
# COMPACT_ATOMS: atom_id res chain seq x y z
N MET A 1 38.76 49.31 -70.36
CA MET A 1 37.69 48.47 -70.94
C MET A 1 38.20 47.04 -70.80
N ASP A 2 37.67 46.20 -69.92
CA ASP A 2 36.37 45.55 -70.08
C ASP A 2 35.73 45.22 -68.72
N ARG A 3 34.39 45.25 -68.70
CA ARG A 3 33.51 45.12 -67.55
C ARG A 3 32.90 43.72 -67.52
N GLY A 4 32.58 43.27 -66.31
CA GLY A 4 31.39 42.46 -66.05
C GLY A 4 31.70 40.99 -65.79
N ARG A 5 30.91 40.27 -65.00
CA ARG A 5 29.75 40.58 -64.17
C ARG A 5 29.40 39.24 -63.50
N HIS A 6 28.88 39.32 -62.28
CA HIS A 6 27.95 38.37 -61.66
C HIS A 6 28.27 36.87 -61.66
N ARG A 7 28.30 36.30 -60.43
CA ARG A 7 27.26 35.43 -59.83
C ARG A 7 27.83 35.04 -58.45
N GLY A 8 27.19 35.31 -57.31
CA GLY A 8 25.79 35.09 -57.01
C GLY A 8 25.62 33.65 -56.51
N ARG A 9 25.36 33.52 -55.20
CA ARG A 9 24.91 32.31 -54.46
C ARG A 9 26.08 31.42 -53.99
N HIS A 10 26.14 30.90 -52.77
CA HIS A 10 25.08 30.50 -51.86
C HIS A 10 25.49 30.75 -50.40
N ARG A 11 24.71 31.57 -49.67
CA ARG A 11 24.51 31.33 -48.24
C ARG A 11 23.69 30.04 -48.15
N ALA A 12 24.33 28.90 -47.95
CA ALA A 12 23.67 27.66 -47.58
C ALA A 12 24.11 27.33 -46.15
N GLY A 13 23.14 27.23 -45.26
CA GLY A 13 23.32 27.30 -43.82
C GLY A 13 24.34 26.32 -43.26
N SER A 14 25.28 26.86 -42.50
CA SER A 14 25.95 26.16 -41.41
C SER A 14 24.87 25.68 -40.43
N ARG A 15 24.33 24.48 -40.65
CA ARG A 15 23.65 23.75 -39.58
C ARG A 15 24.73 23.36 -38.59
N ASP A 16 24.82 24.13 -37.51
CA ASP A 16 25.84 24.05 -36.48
C ASP A 16 25.95 22.63 -35.89
N PRO A 17 27.05 21.88 -36.11
CA PRO A 17 27.29 20.58 -35.49
C PRO A 17 27.30 20.68 -33.94
N ALA A 18 27.59 21.85 -33.41
CA ALA A 18 27.53 22.16 -31.98
C ALA A 18 26.11 22.01 -31.39
N ARG A 19 25.04 22.34 -32.13
CA ARG A 19 23.66 22.18 -31.63
C ARG A 19 23.28 20.70 -31.51
N ALA A 20 23.68 19.89 -32.48
CA ALA A 20 23.46 18.44 -32.47
C ALA A 20 24.22 17.76 -31.31
N GLN A 21 25.46 18.17 -31.06
CA GLN A 21 26.26 17.71 -29.92
C GLN A 21 25.64 18.09 -28.56
N VAL A 22 25.11 19.30 -28.43
CA VAL A 22 24.44 19.75 -27.21
C VAL A 22 23.15 18.94 -26.98
N SER A 23 22.32 18.74 -28.01
CA SER A 23 21.12 17.90 -27.88
C SER A 23 21.45 16.44 -27.54
N ALA A 24 22.52 15.89 -28.12
CA ALA A 24 22.97 14.53 -27.80
C ALA A 24 23.48 14.42 -26.34
N GLY A 25 24.20 15.43 -25.85
CA GLY A 25 24.65 15.48 -24.46
C GLY A 25 23.50 15.61 -23.45
N LEU A 26 22.48 16.40 -23.77
CA LEU A 26 21.27 16.52 -22.94
C LEU A 26 20.47 15.22 -22.90
N LEU A 27 20.30 14.55 -24.04
CA LEU A 27 19.64 13.24 -24.13
C LEU A 27 20.41 12.17 -23.34
N HIS A 28 21.74 12.19 -23.41
CA HIS A 28 22.58 11.27 -22.64
C HIS A 28 22.44 11.50 -21.13
N SER A 29 22.43 12.77 -20.68
CA SER A 29 22.18 13.09 -19.28
C SER A 29 20.79 12.64 -18.82
N ALA A 30 19.75 12.80 -19.66
CA ALA A 30 18.40 12.34 -19.34
C ALA A 30 18.31 10.80 -19.22
N GLN A 31 18.99 10.07 -20.10
CA GLN A 31 19.10 8.61 -20.01
C GLN A 31 19.80 8.18 -18.72
N ASN A 32 20.87 8.89 -18.32
CA ASN A 32 21.61 8.56 -17.11
C ASN A 32 20.78 8.85 -15.84
N LEU A 33 19.95 9.89 -15.85
CA LEU A 33 19.00 10.20 -14.77
C LEU A 33 17.89 9.16 -14.69
N LEU A 34 17.31 8.74 -15.82
CA LEU A 34 16.33 7.65 -15.86
C LEU A 34 16.91 6.34 -15.32
N ALA A 35 18.10 5.96 -15.77
CA ALA A 35 18.79 4.77 -15.27
C ALA A 35 19.02 4.82 -13.76
N SER A 36 19.43 5.98 -13.24
CA SER A 36 19.63 6.20 -11.80
C SER A 36 18.32 6.12 -11.01
N LEU A 37 17.22 6.63 -11.56
CA LEU A 37 15.90 6.57 -10.93
C LEU A 37 15.33 5.15 -10.96
N LEU A 38 15.51 4.40 -12.04
CA LEU A 38 15.14 2.98 -12.09
C LEU A 38 15.95 2.16 -11.09
N ALA A 39 17.25 2.42 -10.95
CA ALA A 39 18.09 1.76 -9.96
C ALA A 39 17.57 2.03 -8.54
N LEU A 40 17.27 3.29 -8.21
CA LEU A 40 16.75 3.68 -6.90
C LEU A 40 15.34 3.11 -6.63
N ALA A 41 14.47 3.10 -7.64
CA ALA A 41 13.14 2.51 -7.55
C ALA A 41 13.21 1.02 -7.28
N ARG A 42 14.14 0.30 -7.94
CA ARG A 42 14.32 -1.13 -7.73
C ARG A 42 14.75 -1.45 -6.30
N THR A 43 15.73 -0.74 -5.75
CA THR A 43 16.18 -0.97 -4.36
C THR A 43 15.09 -0.63 -3.35
N ARG A 44 14.30 0.43 -3.60
CA ARG A 44 13.16 0.80 -2.76
C ARG A 44 12.06 -0.26 -2.84
N LEU A 45 11.71 -0.76 -4.02
CA LEU A 45 10.71 -1.81 -4.21
C LEU A 45 11.14 -3.12 -3.55
N GLU A 46 12.44 -3.44 -3.57
CA GLU A 46 12.98 -4.61 -2.89
C GLU A 46 12.83 -4.49 -1.37
N LEU A 47 13.19 -3.34 -0.78
CA LEU A 47 12.97 -3.03 0.64
C LEU A 47 11.48 -2.97 1.01
N PHE A 48 10.65 -2.33 0.19
CA PHE A 48 9.19 -2.26 0.39
C PHE A 48 8.54 -3.63 0.31
N SER A 49 8.99 -4.48 -0.62
CA SER A 49 8.49 -5.86 -0.74
C SER A 49 8.82 -6.64 0.52
N THR A 50 10.02 -6.48 1.08
CA THR A 50 10.40 -7.15 2.33
C THR A 50 9.63 -6.61 3.54
N GLU A 51 9.46 -5.29 3.66
CA GLU A 51 8.69 -4.68 4.76
C GLU A 51 7.19 -5.05 4.68
N LEU A 52 6.61 -5.08 3.46
CA LEU A 52 5.23 -5.52 3.25
C LEU A 52 5.02 -6.98 3.63
N GLN A 53 5.97 -7.85 3.28
CA GLN A 53 5.91 -9.26 3.67
C GLN A 53 5.96 -9.40 5.18
N GLU A 54 6.80 -8.63 5.88
CA GLU A 54 6.87 -8.67 7.33
C GLU A 54 5.56 -8.16 7.97
N GLU A 55 5.02 -7.05 7.49
CA GLU A 55 3.81 -6.45 8.06
C GLU A 55 2.55 -7.28 7.75
N LEU A 56 2.43 -7.86 6.55
CA LEU A 56 1.35 -8.81 6.24
C LEU A 56 1.47 -10.06 7.09
N THR A 57 2.68 -10.60 7.25
CA THR A 57 2.90 -11.78 8.08
C THR A 57 2.51 -11.49 9.53
N ARG A 58 2.97 -10.38 10.09
CA ARG A 58 2.60 -9.91 11.43
C ARG A 58 1.09 -9.73 11.57
N LEU A 59 0.45 -9.10 10.59
CA LEU A 59 -0.99 -8.89 10.59
C LEU A 59 -1.75 -10.22 10.53
N ILE A 60 -1.36 -11.14 9.66
CA ILE A 60 -1.95 -12.48 9.54
C ILE A 60 -1.85 -13.23 10.86
N PHE A 61 -0.65 -13.29 11.46
CA PHE A 61 -0.47 -13.95 12.76
C PHE A 61 -1.28 -13.28 13.87
N THR A 62 -1.33 -11.95 13.89
CA THR A 62 -2.12 -11.20 14.88
C THR A 62 -3.61 -11.48 14.74
N VAL A 63 -4.14 -11.48 13.51
CA VAL A 63 -5.55 -11.77 13.22
C VAL A 63 -5.89 -13.22 13.55
N ILE A 64 -5.05 -14.18 13.15
CA ILE A 64 -5.25 -15.60 13.51
C ILE A 64 -5.24 -15.76 15.03
N GLY A 65 -4.26 -15.18 15.73
CA GLY A 65 -4.19 -15.20 17.18
C GLY A 65 -5.43 -14.61 17.85
N ALA A 66 -5.90 -13.46 17.37
CA ALA A 66 -7.12 -12.82 17.88
C ALA A 66 -8.37 -13.70 17.67
N VAL A 67 -8.51 -14.34 16.50
CA VAL A 67 -9.60 -15.28 16.22
C VAL A 67 -9.54 -16.49 17.15
N VAL A 68 -8.35 -17.08 17.35
CA VAL A 68 -8.16 -18.22 18.26
C VAL A 68 -8.55 -17.86 19.68
N VAL A 69 -8.10 -16.71 20.18
CA VAL A 69 -8.47 -16.21 21.53
C VAL A 69 -9.98 -16.01 21.65
N LEU A 70 -10.63 -15.40 20.65
CA LEU A 70 -12.09 -15.20 20.65
C LEU A 70 -12.86 -16.52 20.67
N VAL A 71 -12.44 -17.50 19.87
CA VAL A 71 -13.08 -18.83 19.82
C VAL A 71 -12.93 -19.55 21.16
N LEU A 72 -11.72 -19.56 21.74
CA LEU A 72 -11.47 -20.18 23.04
C LEU A 72 -12.27 -19.49 24.16
N ALA A 73 -12.34 -18.16 24.15
CA ALA A 73 -13.15 -17.41 25.11
C ALA A 73 -14.65 -17.74 24.97
N ALA A 74 -15.19 -17.77 23.75
CA ALA A 74 -16.58 -18.13 23.50
C ALA A 74 -16.89 -19.56 23.99
N LEU A 75 -15.99 -20.50 23.72
CA LEU A 75 -16.13 -21.88 24.16
C LEU A 75 -16.07 -22.01 25.69
N GLY A 76 -15.13 -21.32 26.33
CA GLY A 76 -15.02 -21.27 27.79
C GLY A 76 -16.27 -20.68 28.44
N VAL A 77 -16.82 -19.61 27.88
CA VAL A 77 -18.08 -19.01 28.35
C VAL A 77 -19.27 -19.96 28.15
N ALA A 78 -19.33 -20.67 27.01
CA ALA A 78 -20.38 -21.66 26.77
C ALA A 78 -20.33 -22.83 27.77
N PHE A 79 -19.13 -23.37 28.03
CA PHE A 79 -18.97 -24.41 29.05
C PHE A 79 -19.27 -23.91 30.46
N ALA A 80 -18.87 -22.69 30.81
CA ALA A 80 -19.21 -22.08 32.08
C ALA A 80 -20.73 -21.89 32.22
N ALA A 81 -21.41 -21.43 31.18
CA ALA A 81 -22.87 -21.32 31.16
C ALA A 81 -23.54 -22.68 31.34
N LEU A 82 -23.06 -23.71 30.65
CA LEU A 82 -23.59 -25.06 30.79
C LEU A 82 -23.39 -25.61 32.21
N ALA A 83 -22.20 -25.45 32.78
CA ALA A 83 -21.90 -25.84 34.16
C ALA A 83 -22.80 -25.10 35.16
N LEU A 84 -23.01 -23.80 34.95
CA LEU A 84 -23.91 -22.97 35.74
C LEU A 84 -25.37 -23.42 35.61
N ILE A 85 -25.85 -23.76 34.41
CA ILE A 85 -27.22 -24.26 34.19
C ILE A 85 -27.43 -25.62 34.87
N ILE A 86 -26.44 -26.50 34.82
CA ILE A 86 -26.48 -27.82 35.47
C ILE A 86 -26.48 -27.66 37.00
N ALA A 87 -25.64 -26.76 37.51
CA ALA A 87 -25.55 -26.48 38.95
C ALA A 87 -26.75 -25.67 39.49
N ALA A 88 -27.40 -24.86 38.65
CA ALA A 88 -28.53 -24.03 39.04
C ALA A 88 -29.84 -24.83 39.09
N GLY A 89 -30.63 -24.57 40.14
CA GLY A 89 -32.01 -25.05 40.21
C GLY A 89 -32.88 -24.50 39.07
N GLU A 90 -33.93 -25.23 38.69
CA GLU A 90 -34.88 -24.94 37.59
C GLU A 90 -35.24 -23.45 37.44
N GLN A 91 -35.42 -22.75 38.57
CA GLN A 91 -35.91 -21.38 38.63
C GLN A 91 -34.90 -20.31 38.17
N TYR A 92 -33.59 -20.58 38.19
CA TYR A 92 -32.56 -19.56 37.90
C TYR A 92 -31.83 -19.79 36.57
N ARG A 93 -32.05 -20.94 35.90
CA ARG A 93 -31.35 -21.31 34.65
C ARG A 93 -31.51 -20.26 33.54
N SER A 94 -32.71 -19.72 33.39
CA SER A 94 -33.03 -18.70 32.37
C SER A 94 -32.32 -17.37 32.62
N ILE A 95 -32.25 -16.92 33.87
CA ILE A 95 -31.57 -15.67 34.27
C ILE A 95 -30.05 -15.82 34.06
N LEU A 96 -29.49 -16.98 34.41
CA LEU A 96 -28.07 -17.26 34.26
C LEU A 96 -27.67 -17.32 32.78
N ALA A 97 -28.44 -18.02 31.96
CA ALA A 97 -28.25 -18.06 30.51
C ALA A 97 -28.36 -16.66 29.87
N ALA A 98 -29.36 -15.87 30.27
CA ALA A 98 -29.54 -14.50 29.79
C ALA A 98 -28.36 -13.59 30.18
N SER A 99 -27.84 -13.70 31.41
CA SER A 99 -26.69 -12.91 31.87
C SER A 99 -25.43 -13.20 31.05
N VAL A 100 -25.16 -14.48 30.77
CA VAL A 100 -24.02 -14.89 29.95
C VAL A 100 -24.18 -14.38 28.51
N ALA A 101 -25.38 -14.51 27.93
CA ALA A 101 -25.65 -13.99 26.60
C ALA A 101 -25.41 -12.48 26.53
N LEU A 102 -25.84 -11.72 27.55
CA LEU A 102 -25.67 -10.27 27.60
C LEU A 102 -24.19 -9.86 27.69
N VAL A 103 -23.40 -10.58 28.49
CA VAL A 103 -21.94 -10.37 28.58
C VAL A 103 -21.26 -10.67 27.25
N LEU A 104 -21.63 -11.76 26.57
CA LEU A 104 -21.08 -12.08 25.25
C LEU A 104 -21.43 -11.03 24.20
N ILE A 105 -22.68 -10.54 24.20
CA ILE A 105 -23.10 -9.47 23.29
C ILE A 105 -22.33 -8.18 23.59
N ALA A 106 -22.13 -7.82 24.86
CA ALA A 106 -21.35 -6.64 25.24
C ALA A 106 -19.88 -6.75 24.80
N LEU A 107 -19.24 -7.91 25.02
CA LEU A 107 -17.88 -8.17 24.57
C LEU A 107 -17.76 -8.13 23.04
N ALA A 108 -18.71 -8.72 22.32
CA ALA A 108 -18.76 -8.64 20.86
C ALA A 108 -18.92 -7.20 20.36
N GLY A 109 -19.78 -6.41 21.01
CA GLY A 109 -19.97 -4.98 20.71
C GLY A 109 -18.71 -4.16 20.97
N ALA A 110 -18.01 -4.39 22.08
CA ALA A 110 -16.75 -3.74 22.40
C ALA A 110 -15.64 -4.11 21.39
N ALA A 111 -15.51 -5.39 21.06
CA ALA A 111 -14.57 -5.87 20.04
C ALA A 111 -14.84 -5.22 18.67
N TRP A 112 -16.11 -5.14 18.26
CA TRP A 112 -16.52 -4.46 17.03
C TRP A 112 -16.18 -2.97 17.02
N TRP A 113 -16.38 -2.28 18.15
CA TRP A 113 -16.03 -0.87 18.28
C TRP A 113 -14.52 -0.66 18.14
N SER A 114 -13.72 -1.47 18.83
CA SER A 114 -12.26 -1.44 18.73
C SER A 114 -11.81 -1.69 17.28
N LEU A 115 -12.38 -2.69 16.59
CA LEU A 115 -12.06 -2.98 15.20
C LEU A 115 -12.43 -1.83 14.24
N ARG A 116 -13.55 -1.14 14.50
CA ARG A 116 -13.93 0.08 13.77
C ARG A 116 -13.01 1.26 14.05
N GLY A 117 -12.46 1.35 15.26
CA GLY A 117 -11.42 2.32 15.60
C GLY A 117 -10.14 2.08 14.79
N LEU A 118 -9.68 0.83 14.74
CA LEU A 118 -8.51 0.42 13.97
C LEU A 118 -8.70 0.61 12.46
N GLY A 119 -9.90 0.39 11.93
CA GLY A 119 -10.20 0.61 10.50
C GLY A 119 -10.17 2.08 10.04
N ARG A 120 -10.18 3.05 10.97
CA ARG A 120 -9.99 4.48 10.65
C ARG A 120 -8.52 4.84 10.49
N GLU A 121 -7.64 4.12 11.16
CA GLU A 121 -6.20 4.12 10.90
C GLU A 121 -5.91 3.14 9.77
N LYS A 122 -6.41 3.44 8.57
CA LYS A 122 -6.22 2.59 7.41
C LYS A 122 -4.71 2.55 7.09
N PRO A 123 -4.04 1.38 7.13
CA PRO A 123 -2.74 1.25 6.50
C PRO A 123 -3.04 1.34 5.01
N ARG A 124 -2.77 2.49 4.39
CA ARG A 124 -2.87 2.61 2.94
C ARG A 124 -1.92 1.56 2.37
N PRO A 125 -2.38 0.57 1.57
CA PRO A 125 -1.45 -0.21 0.78
C PRO A 125 -0.79 0.77 -0.18
N LEU A 126 0.47 1.11 0.11
CA LEU A 126 1.28 2.07 -0.64
C LEU A 126 1.44 1.64 -2.11
N SER A 127 1.16 0.39 -2.45
CA SER A 127 1.12 -0.12 -3.83
C SER A 127 0.09 0.58 -4.71
N ALA A 128 -1.10 0.91 -4.19
CA ALA A 128 -2.10 1.63 -4.94
C ALA A 128 -1.73 3.12 -5.12
N THR A 129 -0.96 3.69 -4.19
CA THR A 129 -0.45 5.07 -4.31
C THR A 129 0.80 5.13 -5.19
N LEU A 130 1.63 4.10 -5.18
CA LEU A 130 2.84 3.99 -6.00
C LEU A 130 2.51 3.70 -7.47
N ALA A 131 1.52 2.84 -7.75
CA ALA A 131 1.06 2.60 -9.12
C ALA A 131 0.33 3.80 -9.73
N GLU A 132 -0.37 4.60 -8.91
CA GLU A 132 -0.98 5.87 -9.33
C GLU A 132 0.11 6.91 -9.65
N LEU A 133 1.17 6.98 -8.84
CA LEU A 133 2.30 7.90 -9.04
C LEU A 133 3.18 7.51 -10.23
N GLU A 134 3.28 6.21 -10.52
CA GLU A 134 3.98 5.67 -11.70
C GLU A 134 3.19 5.96 -12.98
N ARG A 135 1.84 5.95 -12.92
CA ARG A 135 0.96 6.41 -14.01
C ARG A 135 1.07 7.91 -14.27
N ASP A 136 1.14 8.73 -13.22
CA ASP A 136 1.38 10.17 -13.35
C ASP A 136 2.77 10.45 -13.95
N ARG A 137 3.75 9.61 -13.64
CA ARG A 137 5.12 9.71 -14.18
C ARG A 137 5.21 9.34 -15.66
N ASP A 138 4.50 8.30 -16.11
CA ASP A 138 4.42 7.93 -17.53
C ASP A 138 3.63 8.94 -18.35
N ALA A 139 2.61 9.58 -17.77
CA ALA A 139 1.87 10.68 -18.39
C ALA A 139 2.69 11.99 -18.54
N LEU A 140 3.79 12.12 -17.80
CA LEU A 140 4.70 13.28 -17.82
C LEU A 140 5.99 13.06 -18.64
N SER A 141 6.19 11.86 -19.20
CA SER A 141 7.25 11.62 -20.20
C SER A 141 6.72 11.98 -21.60
N PRO A 142 7.35 12.92 -22.34
CA PRO A 142 6.96 13.25 -23.72
C PRO A 142 7.25 12.12 -24.73
#